data_AF-A0A2H4VKU5-F1
#
_entry.id   AF-A0A2H4VKU5-F1
#
_cell.length_a   1.000
_cell.length_b   1.000
_cell.length_c   1.000
_cell.angle_alpha   90.00
_cell.angle_beta   90.00
_cell.angle_gamma   90.00
#
_symmetry.space_group_name_H-M   'P 1'
#
loop_
_entity.id
_entity.type
_entity.pdbx_description
1 polymer ?
#
loop_
_entity_poly.entity_id
_entity_poly.type
_entity_poly.pdbx_seq_one_letter_code
_entity_poly.pdbx_strand_id
1 'polypeptide(L)'
;MKWSLVAIALLVVIVGYAVITVSGGPFTPLGRVAFVKLGNPDFYPGHPHSELLSQYAEDRGSKCALICHFAGSSNYRSYQDGNVFIIELALIDTQGTGAADPTNYWDSLQLALFGAPDGRYKYKSDGMVFDTYEEAMEHVFTLAEKHGQEGPLPIAWHGNARQGNAVFIQGCGFPLYFHIMQKTYGMLPAYIYTFAGMIFPYMNNPYRNFELGHATELQELYQGGDLDYT
;
A
#
# COMPACT_ATOMS: atom_id res chain seq x y z
N MET A 1 -28.10 31.26 -8.85
CA MET A 1 -27.79 29.98 -8.18
C MET A 1 -26.29 29.90 -8.00
N LYS A 2 -25.78 29.79 -6.78
CA LYS A 2 -24.32 29.78 -6.55
C LYS A 2 -23.81 28.39 -6.91
N TRP A 3 -23.27 28.23 -8.12
CA TRP A 3 -22.70 26.96 -8.60
C TRP A 3 -21.69 26.33 -7.63
N SER A 4 -21.01 27.15 -6.81
CA SER A 4 -20.15 26.69 -5.72
C SER A 4 -20.89 25.85 -4.68
N LEU A 5 -22.13 26.20 -4.31
CA LEU A 5 -22.93 25.40 -3.37
C LEU A 5 -23.34 24.05 -3.96
N VAL A 6 -23.63 24.02 -5.27
CA VAL A 6 -23.94 22.76 -5.97
C VAL A 6 -22.72 21.85 -6.02
N ALA A 7 -21.54 22.41 -6.35
CA ALA A 7 -20.29 21.66 -6.35
C ALA A 7 -19.93 21.10 -4.97
N ILE A 8 -20.09 21.91 -3.90
CA ILE A 8 -19.85 21.46 -2.52
C ILE A 8 -20.84 20.35 -2.15
N ALA A 9 -22.12 20.50 -2.46
CA ALA A 9 -23.12 19.47 -2.15
C ALA A 9 -22.80 18.13 -2.84
N LEU A 10 -22.39 18.18 -4.12
CA LEU A 10 -21.96 16.98 -4.85
C LEU A 10 -20.73 16.34 -4.21
N LEU A 11 -19.73 17.14 -3.82
CA LEU A 11 -18.53 16.64 -3.17
C LEU A 11 -18.85 15.98 -1.82
N VAL A 12 -19.74 16.57 -1.03
CA VAL A 12 -20.19 15.99 0.24
C VAL A 12 -20.89 14.66 0.02
N VAL A 13 -21.75 14.53 -1.00
CA VAL A 13 -22.42 13.27 -1.34
C VAL A 13 -21.41 12.21 -1.76
N ILE A 14 -20.45 12.57 -2.62
CA ILE A 14 -19.39 11.68 -3.10
C ILE A 14 -18.52 11.16 -1.95
N VAL A 15 -18.03 12.07 -1.10
CA VAL A 15 -17.19 11.71 0.05
C VAL A 15 -17.98 10.92 1.07
N GLY A 16 -19.22 11.33 1.37
CA GLY A 16 -20.11 10.63 2.29
C GLY A 16 -20.42 9.20 1.83
N TYR A 17 -20.69 9.00 0.54
CA TYR A 17 -20.86 7.67 -0.05
C TYR A 17 -19.62 6.79 0.16
N ALA A 18 -18.42 7.33 -0.11
CA ALA A 18 -17.19 6.58 0.06
C ALA A 18 -16.92 6.21 1.52
N VAL A 19 -17.13 7.14 2.46
CA VAL A 19 -16.98 6.88 3.90
C VAL A 19 -17.93 5.77 4.36
N ILE A 20 -19.20 5.83 3.98
CA ILE A 20 -20.19 4.81 4.35
C ILE A 20 -19.80 3.45 3.77
N THR A 21 -19.42 3.42 2.49
CA THR A 21 -19.04 2.18 1.78
C THR A 21 -17.84 1.50 2.45
N VAL A 22 -16.81 2.28 2.79
CA VAL A 22 -15.61 1.76 3.44
C VAL A 22 -15.84 1.39 4.90
N SER A 23 -16.68 2.14 5.62
CA SER A 23 -16.95 1.87 7.04
C SER A 23 -17.61 0.50 7.32
N GLY A 24 -18.33 -0.05 6.34
CA GLY A 24 -18.88 -1.41 6.40
C GLY A 24 -17.98 -2.48 5.77
N GLY A 25 -16.75 -2.11 5.40
CA GLY A 25 -15.84 -2.92 4.61
C GLY A 25 -14.88 -3.78 5.41
N PRO A 26 -14.20 -4.75 4.76
CA PRO A 26 -13.23 -5.62 5.40
C PRO A 26 -11.85 -4.95 5.62
N PHE A 27 -11.62 -3.76 5.05
CA PHE A 27 -10.36 -3.03 5.15
C PHE A 27 -10.53 -1.63 5.72
N THR A 28 -9.58 -1.20 6.56
CA THR A 28 -9.37 0.20 6.93
C THR A 28 -8.28 0.79 6.05
N PRO A 29 -8.59 1.61 5.03
CA PRO A 29 -7.59 2.14 4.13
C PRO A 29 -6.74 3.21 4.83
N LEU A 30 -5.42 3.00 4.87
CA LEU A 30 -4.46 3.94 5.42
C LEU A 30 -3.90 4.81 4.31
N GLY A 31 -2.85 4.32 3.64
CA GLY A 31 -2.12 5.09 2.66
C GLY A 31 -0.73 4.57 2.37
N ARG A 32 0.09 5.45 1.82
CA ARG A 32 1.53 5.28 1.71
C ARG A 32 2.16 5.29 3.10
N VAL A 33 3.02 4.31 3.39
CA VAL A 33 3.71 4.26 4.69
C VAL A 33 4.84 5.29 4.78
N ALA A 34 5.73 5.32 3.77
CA ALA A 34 6.93 6.15 3.77
C ALA A 34 7.32 6.65 2.37
N PHE A 35 8.27 7.59 2.31
CA PHE A 35 8.70 8.29 1.11
C PHE A 35 9.87 7.62 0.38
N VAL A 36 10.85 7.16 1.13
CA VAL A 36 12.08 6.53 0.64
C VAL A 36 12.40 5.31 1.51
N LYS A 37 13.35 4.47 1.10
CA LYS A 37 13.75 3.32 1.91
C LYS A 37 14.75 3.76 2.98
N LEU A 38 14.59 3.21 4.18
CA LEU A 38 15.56 3.32 5.27
C LEU A 38 16.34 2.02 5.49
N GLY A 39 15.82 0.91 4.98
CA GLY A 39 16.50 -0.37 4.92
C GLY A 39 15.97 -1.29 3.82
N ASN A 40 16.71 -2.35 3.54
CA ASN A 40 16.33 -3.40 2.62
C ASN A 40 16.68 -4.77 3.22
N PRO A 41 15.68 -5.67 3.45
CA PRO A 41 14.24 -5.46 3.27
C PRO A 41 13.73 -4.30 4.14
N ASP A 42 12.68 -3.62 3.71
CA ASP A 42 12.18 -2.43 4.41
C ASP A 42 10.98 -2.73 5.33
N PHE A 43 10.20 -3.71 4.89
CA PHE A 43 9.18 -4.38 5.68
C PHE A 43 9.78 -5.71 6.16
N TYR A 44 10.34 -5.68 7.37
CA TYR A 44 10.92 -6.82 8.07
C TYR A 44 10.81 -6.56 9.58
N PRO A 45 10.72 -7.58 10.45
CA PRO A 45 10.58 -7.36 11.89
C PRO A 45 11.60 -6.38 12.47
N GLY A 46 11.12 -5.35 13.17
CA GLY A 46 11.96 -4.34 13.82
C GLY A 46 12.56 -3.29 12.88
N HIS A 47 12.18 -3.29 11.60
CA HIS A 47 12.60 -2.22 10.68
C HIS A 47 11.67 -1.00 10.78
N PRO A 48 12.19 0.23 10.61
CA PRO A 48 11.43 1.46 10.90
C PRO A 48 10.07 1.55 10.21
N HIS A 49 9.96 1.17 8.94
CA HIS A 49 8.69 1.24 8.21
C HIS A 49 7.71 0.12 8.58
N SER A 50 8.23 -1.03 8.99
CA SER A 50 7.42 -2.11 9.53
C SER A 50 6.84 -1.74 10.90
N GLU A 51 7.67 -1.24 11.81
CA GLU A 51 7.24 -0.73 13.11
C GLU A 51 6.22 0.39 12.96
N LEU A 52 6.41 1.30 11.98
CA LEU A 52 5.46 2.37 11.70
C LEU A 52 4.09 1.83 11.26
N LEU A 53 4.05 0.80 10.41
CA LEU A 53 2.80 0.15 10.02
C LEU A 53 2.16 -0.59 11.20
N SER A 54 2.96 -1.25 12.04
CA SER A 54 2.52 -1.90 13.27
C SER A 54 1.84 -0.88 14.20
N GLN A 55 2.47 0.28 14.44
CA GLN A 55 1.89 1.38 15.22
C GLN A 55 0.56 1.87 14.64
N TYR A 56 0.47 2.06 13.31
CA TYR A 56 -0.79 2.47 12.69
C TYR A 56 -1.93 1.46 12.89
N ALA A 57 -1.61 0.17 12.97
CA ALA A 57 -2.57 -0.88 13.25
C ALA A 57 -2.95 -0.92 14.74
N GLU A 58 -1.99 -0.78 15.65
CA GLU A 58 -2.23 -0.72 17.10
C GLU A 58 -3.11 0.48 17.49
N ASP A 59 -2.87 1.66 16.91
CA ASP A 59 -3.68 2.87 17.10
C ASP A 59 -5.16 2.68 16.72
N ARG A 60 -5.44 1.65 15.91
CA ARG A 60 -6.78 1.27 15.45
C ARG A 60 -7.33 0.05 16.18
N GLY A 61 -6.62 -0.45 17.20
CA GLY A 61 -6.98 -1.65 17.94
C GLY A 61 -6.85 -2.93 17.11
N SER A 62 -6.09 -2.91 16.02
CA SER A 62 -5.98 -4.01 15.07
C SER A 62 -4.82 -4.95 15.43
N LYS A 63 -5.00 -6.26 15.22
CA LYS A 63 -3.96 -7.28 15.46
C LYS A 63 -3.14 -7.61 14.23
N CYS A 64 -3.60 -7.21 13.06
CA CYS A 64 -2.95 -7.43 11.80
C CYS A 64 -2.90 -6.13 10.97
N ALA A 65 -1.99 -6.08 10.01
CA ALA A 65 -1.96 -5.07 8.95
C ALA A 65 -1.59 -5.71 7.61
N LEU A 66 -2.17 -5.22 6.51
CA LEU A 66 -1.83 -5.62 5.15
C LEU A 66 -0.93 -4.58 4.49
N ILE A 67 0.21 -5.00 3.97
CA ILE A 67 1.09 -4.15 3.18
C ILE A 67 1.15 -4.62 1.72
N CYS A 68 0.85 -3.68 0.81
CA CYS A 68 0.84 -3.92 -0.62
C CYS A 68 2.21 -3.65 -1.26
N HIS A 69 2.61 -4.52 -2.17
CA HIS A 69 3.84 -4.44 -2.95
C HIS A 69 3.60 -4.68 -4.45
N PHE A 70 4.59 -4.31 -5.27
CA PHE A 70 4.79 -4.93 -6.58
C PHE A 70 5.83 -6.04 -6.45
N ALA A 71 5.60 -7.16 -7.11
CA ALA A 71 6.43 -8.34 -7.00
C ALA A 71 7.80 -8.16 -7.68
N GLY A 72 8.86 -8.39 -6.91
CA GLY A 72 10.23 -8.62 -7.36
C GLY A 72 10.69 -10.01 -6.94
N SER A 73 11.97 -10.16 -6.59
CA SER A 73 12.57 -11.45 -6.23
C SER A 73 12.20 -11.96 -4.83
N SER A 74 11.62 -11.13 -3.95
CA SER A 74 11.26 -11.53 -2.58
C SER A 74 10.13 -12.55 -2.54
N ASN A 75 10.03 -13.26 -1.40
CA ASN A 75 8.93 -14.18 -1.13
C ASN A 75 7.73 -13.53 -0.45
N TYR A 76 7.83 -12.26 -0.03
CA TYR A 76 6.74 -11.54 0.63
C TYR A 76 6.18 -12.32 1.81
N ARG A 77 7.08 -12.72 2.72
CA ARG A 77 6.72 -13.52 3.88
C ARG A 77 6.05 -12.61 4.90
N SER A 78 4.87 -12.98 5.34
CA SER A 78 4.17 -12.37 6.46
C SER A 78 4.91 -12.69 7.77
N TYR A 79 4.90 -11.76 8.72
CA TYR A 79 5.65 -11.88 9.96
C TYR A 79 5.01 -11.13 11.13
N GLN A 80 5.43 -11.48 12.34
CA GLN A 80 5.05 -10.76 13.55
C GLN A 80 6.00 -9.58 13.79
N ASP A 81 5.46 -8.38 13.97
CA ASP A 81 6.22 -7.19 14.38
C ASP A 81 5.57 -6.51 15.60
N GLY A 82 6.21 -6.66 16.75
CA GLY A 82 5.60 -6.33 18.04
C GLY A 82 4.32 -7.14 18.25
N ASN A 83 3.21 -6.45 18.55
CA ASN A 83 1.90 -7.10 18.76
C ASN A 83 1.06 -7.25 17.49
N VAL A 84 1.57 -6.80 16.34
CA VAL A 84 0.82 -6.82 15.07
C VAL A 84 1.44 -7.83 14.11
N PHE A 85 0.59 -8.63 13.48
CA PHE A 85 0.99 -9.51 12.39
C PHE A 85 0.90 -8.76 11.05
N ILE A 86 2.04 -8.56 10.40
CA ILE A 86 2.14 -7.90 9.10
C ILE A 86 1.97 -8.96 8.00
N ILE A 87 0.92 -8.79 7.20
CA ILE A 87 0.63 -9.61 6.04
C ILE A 87 1.20 -8.92 4.81
N GLU A 88 2.11 -9.58 4.11
CA GLU A 88 2.66 -9.05 2.87
C GLU A 88 1.92 -9.61 1.65
N LEU A 89 1.49 -8.72 0.76
CA LEU A 89 0.90 -9.11 -0.51
C LEU A 89 1.53 -8.32 -1.66
N ALA A 90 1.94 -9.03 -2.71
CA ALA A 90 2.55 -8.45 -3.88
C ALA A 90 1.76 -8.73 -5.15
N LEU A 91 1.74 -7.75 -6.05
CA LEU A 91 1.15 -7.87 -7.39
C LEU A 91 2.23 -8.25 -8.39
N ILE A 92 2.02 -9.36 -9.10
CA ILE A 92 2.87 -9.79 -10.22
C ILE A 92 2.20 -9.35 -11.52
N ASP A 93 2.87 -8.52 -12.29
CA ASP A 93 2.48 -8.23 -13.67
C ASP A 93 3.06 -9.29 -14.61
N THR A 94 2.19 -10.06 -15.24
CA THR A 94 2.59 -11.15 -16.16
C THR A 94 2.89 -10.66 -17.57
N GLN A 95 2.57 -9.41 -17.89
CA GLN A 95 2.72 -8.83 -19.24
C GLN A 95 3.60 -7.57 -19.26
N GLY A 96 3.94 -7.02 -18.08
CA GLY A 96 4.90 -5.92 -17.90
C GLY A 96 6.32 -6.40 -17.57
N THR A 97 7.22 -5.45 -17.29
CA THR A 97 8.62 -5.73 -16.92
C THR A 97 8.81 -6.20 -15.47
N GLY A 98 7.73 -6.38 -14.70
CA GLY A 98 7.84 -6.71 -13.28
C GLY A 98 8.54 -5.61 -12.46
N ALA A 99 9.02 -5.94 -11.25
CA ALA A 99 9.93 -5.07 -10.49
C ALA A 99 11.41 -5.18 -10.94
N ALA A 100 11.69 -5.80 -12.11
CA ALA A 100 13.04 -6.08 -12.58
C ALA A 100 13.70 -4.89 -13.30
N ASP A 101 12.89 -4.02 -13.92
CA ASP A 101 13.32 -2.77 -14.54
C ASP A 101 12.81 -1.56 -13.75
N PRO A 102 13.31 -0.33 -13.99
CA PRO A 102 12.72 0.88 -13.43
C PRO A 102 11.20 0.82 -13.63
N THR A 103 10.45 0.69 -12.53
CA THR A 103 9.00 0.55 -12.58
C THR A 103 8.46 1.62 -13.50
N ASN A 104 7.79 1.23 -14.59
CA ASN A 104 7.16 2.18 -15.48
C ASN A 104 6.05 2.88 -14.68
N TYR A 105 6.42 4.01 -14.09
CA TYR A 105 5.56 4.74 -13.18
C TYR A 105 4.29 5.21 -13.89
N TRP A 106 4.37 5.45 -15.20
CA TRP A 106 3.21 5.83 -16.00
C TRP A 106 2.23 4.67 -16.18
N ASP A 107 2.73 3.45 -16.38
CA ASP A 107 1.90 2.25 -16.43
C ASP A 107 1.31 1.92 -15.04
N SER A 108 2.10 2.04 -13.98
CA SER A 108 1.62 1.92 -12.59
C SER A 108 0.52 2.93 -12.24
N LEU A 109 0.67 4.18 -12.71
CA LEU A 109 -0.34 5.21 -12.54
C LEU A 109 -1.58 4.96 -13.42
N GLN A 110 -1.41 4.50 -14.66
CA GLN A 110 -2.54 4.13 -15.52
C GLN A 110 -3.34 2.97 -14.92
N LEU A 111 -2.67 1.98 -14.33
CA LEU A 111 -3.33 0.90 -13.61
C LEU A 111 -4.07 1.40 -12.38
N ALA A 112 -3.44 2.28 -11.61
CA ALA A 112 -4.09 2.93 -10.47
C ALA A 112 -5.20 3.91 -10.88
N LEU A 113 -5.27 4.33 -12.15
CA LEU A 113 -6.33 5.25 -12.61
C LEU A 113 -7.45 4.52 -13.34
N PHE A 114 -7.19 3.42 -14.03
CA PHE A 114 -8.15 2.76 -14.91
C PHE A 114 -8.46 1.32 -14.50
N GLY A 115 -7.78 0.82 -13.48
CA GLY A 115 -7.86 -0.56 -13.05
C GLY A 115 -7.05 -1.49 -13.93
N ALA A 116 -6.96 -2.74 -13.47
CA ALA A 116 -6.23 -3.80 -14.14
C ALA A 116 -7.09 -4.49 -15.22
N PRO A 117 -6.56 -4.74 -16.44
CA PRO A 117 -7.20 -5.64 -17.38
C PRO A 117 -7.19 -7.09 -16.86
N ASP A 118 -8.27 -7.83 -17.14
CA ASP A 118 -8.41 -9.22 -16.70
C ASP A 118 -7.27 -10.11 -17.24
N GLY A 119 -6.76 -11.01 -16.39
CA GLY A 119 -5.72 -11.97 -16.74
C GLY A 119 -4.29 -11.42 -16.84
N ARG A 120 -4.07 -10.12 -16.57
CA ARG A 120 -2.72 -9.52 -16.57
C ARG A 120 -1.96 -9.77 -15.26
N TYR A 121 -2.66 -9.91 -14.13
CA TYR A 121 -2.02 -9.95 -12.82
C TYR A 121 -2.20 -11.27 -12.09
N LYS A 122 -1.16 -11.62 -11.35
CA LYS A 122 -1.16 -12.63 -10.30
C LYS A 122 -0.80 -11.98 -8.97
N TYR A 123 -0.99 -12.71 -7.88
CA TYR A 123 -0.66 -12.24 -6.54
C TYR A 123 0.37 -13.15 -5.90
N LYS A 124 1.21 -12.60 -5.02
CA LYS A 124 2.20 -13.37 -4.27
C LYS A 124 2.18 -13.00 -2.79
N SER A 125 2.11 -14.01 -1.93
CA SER A 125 2.22 -13.87 -0.48
C SER A 125 2.79 -15.16 0.09
N ASP A 126 3.68 -15.09 1.07
CA ASP A 126 4.31 -16.25 1.72
C ASP A 126 4.96 -17.26 0.76
N GLY A 127 5.47 -16.76 -0.37
CA GLY A 127 6.05 -17.58 -1.44
C GLY A 127 5.02 -18.28 -2.34
N MET A 128 3.72 -18.23 -2.01
CA MET A 128 2.64 -18.75 -2.82
C MET A 128 2.23 -17.75 -3.89
N VAL A 129 1.84 -18.25 -5.07
CA VAL A 129 1.34 -17.44 -6.18
C VAL A 129 -0.13 -17.79 -6.41
N PHE A 130 -0.97 -16.77 -6.47
CA PHE A 130 -2.41 -16.89 -6.69
C PHE A 130 -2.76 -16.31 -8.06
N ASP A 131 -3.63 -16.99 -8.80
CA ASP A 131 -4.03 -16.58 -10.14
C ASP A 131 -5.22 -15.61 -10.11
N THR A 132 -5.96 -15.60 -9.00
CA THR A 132 -7.15 -14.76 -8.84
C THR A 132 -7.05 -13.84 -7.62
N TYR A 133 -7.83 -12.75 -7.67
CA TYR A 133 -7.94 -11.82 -6.55
C TYR A 133 -8.58 -12.49 -5.33
N GLU A 134 -9.58 -13.33 -5.58
CA GLU A 134 -10.35 -14.03 -4.57
C GLU A 134 -9.48 -15.00 -3.77
N GLU A 135 -8.66 -15.82 -4.43
CA GLU A 135 -7.69 -16.72 -3.76
C GLU A 135 -6.68 -15.93 -2.92
N ALA A 136 -6.18 -14.81 -3.44
CA ALA A 136 -5.23 -13.96 -2.73
C ALA A 136 -5.85 -13.34 -1.48
N MET A 137 -7.09 -12.86 -1.56
CA MET A 137 -7.82 -12.31 -0.42
C MET A 137 -8.21 -13.38 0.59
N GLU A 138 -8.58 -14.59 0.15
CA GLU A 138 -8.85 -15.73 1.03
C GLU A 138 -7.62 -16.06 1.89
N HIS A 139 -6.43 -16.08 1.28
CA HIS A 139 -5.17 -16.26 2.02
C HIS A 139 -4.93 -15.13 3.04
N VAL A 140 -5.10 -13.86 2.63
CA VAL A 140 -4.96 -12.70 3.53
C VAL A 140 -5.91 -12.79 4.72
N PHE A 141 -7.20 -13.08 4.49
CA PHE A 141 -8.19 -13.13 5.57
C PHE A 141 -7.99 -14.35 6.46
N THR A 142 -7.56 -15.49 5.91
CA THR A 142 -7.17 -16.68 6.70
C THR A 142 -6.02 -16.37 7.65
N LEU A 143 -4.99 -15.66 7.17
CA LEU A 143 -3.90 -15.19 8.02
C LEU A 143 -4.39 -14.20 9.09
N ALA A 144 -5.21 -13.23 8.69
CA ALA A 144 -5.74 -12.23 9.61
C ALA A 144 -6.53 -12.90 10.75
N GLU A 145 -7.45 -13.83 10.43
CA GLU A 145 -8.24 -14.58 11.40
C GLU A 145 -7.36 -15.43 12.33
N LYS A 146 -6.39 -16.16 11.77
CA LYS A 146 -5.45 -16.99 12.55
C LYS A 146 -4.66 -16.18 13.57
N HIS A 147 -4.40 -14.91 13.28
CA HIS A 147 -3.66 -13.98 14.14
C HIS A 147 -4.59 -13.08 14.98
N GLY A 148 -5.88 -13.41 15.07
CA GLY A 148 -6.82 -12.77 15.98
C GLY A 148 -7.28 -11.39 15.52
N GLN A 149 -7.26 -11.11 14.22
CA GLN A 149 -7.84 -9.90 13.67
C GLN A 149 -9.35 -9.90 13.87
N GLU A 150 -9.84 -8.86 14.54
CA GLU A 150 -11.27 -8.57 14.67
C GLU A 150 -11.60 -7.27 13.92
N GLY A 151 -12.67 -7.28 13.13
CA GLY A 151 -13.07 -6.11 12.35
C GLY A 151 -12.13 -5.80 11.17
N PRO A 152 -12.23 -4.59 10.58
CA PRO A 152 -11.58 -4.26 9.31
C PRO A 152 -10.05 -4.22 9.41
N LEU A 153 -9.37 -4.90 8.49
CA LEU A 153 -7.91 -5.00 8.41
C LEU A 153 -7.29 -3.69 7.88
N PRO A 154 -6.40 -3.00 8.62
CA PRO A 154 -5.65 -1.88 8.09
C PRO A 154 -4.85 -2.28 6.86
N ILE A 155 -4.98 -1.50 5.78
CA ILE A 155 -4.26 -1.73 4.53
C ILE A 155 -3.45 -0.49 4.14
N ALA A 156 -2.19 -0.70 3.78
CA ALA A 156 -1.27 0.33 3.32
C ALA A 156 -0.47 -0.15 2.11
N TRP A 157 0.29 0.73 1.49
CA TRP A 157 1.24 0.34 0.43
C TRP A 157 2.67 0.75 0.71
N HIS A 158 3.58 -0.11 0.27
CA HIS A 158 5.02 0.15 0.30
C HIS A 158 5.35 1.18 -0.78
N GLY A 159 5.40 2.45 -0.36
CA GLY A 159 5.47 3.60 -1.25
C GLY A 159 6.84 4.22 -1.43
N ASN A 160 7.91 3.46 -1.19
CA ASN A 160 9.25 4.04 -1.13
C ASN A 160 9.82 4.26 -2.53
N ALA A 161 10.14 5.53 -2.84
CA ALA A 161 10.74 5.93 -4.09
C ALA A 161 12.22 5.54 -4.09
N ARG A 162 12.59 4.62 -4.99
CA ARG A 162 13.97 4.13 -5.15
C ARG A 162 14.87 5.11 -5.90
N GLN A 163 14.27 6.01 -6.67
CA GLN A 163 14.92 7.05 -7.47
C GLN A 163 13.91 8.16 -7.78
N GLY A 164 14.39 9.34 -8.13
CA GLY A 164 13.56 10.47 -8.56
C GLY A 164 12.83 11.16 -7.40
N ASN A 165 11.84 11.98 -7.73
CA ASN A 165 11.18 12.82 -6.73
C ASN A 165 10.27 12.01 -5.79
N ALA A 166 10.71 11.83 -4.54
CA ALA A 166 10.01 11.06 -3.51
C ALA A 166 8.62 11.62 -3.15
N VAL A 167 8.36 12.92 -3.37
CA VAL A 167 7.05 13.55 -3.18
C VAL A 167 6.01 12.97 -4.13
N PHE A 168 6.38 12.80 -5.40
CA PHE A 168 5.45 12.41 -6.45
C PHE A 168 5.43 10.90 -6.69
N ILE A 169 6.58 10.24 -6.61
CA ILE A 169 6.70 8.82 -6.86
C ILE A 169 6.10 8.04 -5.70
N GLN A 170 4.99 7.35 -5.95
CA GLN A 170 4.22 6.64 -4.93
C GLN A 170 4.76 5.25 -4.55
N GLY A 171 5.86 4.81 -5.15
CA GLY A 171 6.47 3.49 -4.91
C GLY A 171 5.68 2.31 -5.48
N CYS A 172 6.16 1.10 -5.20
CA CYS A 172 5.73 -0.09 -5.93
C CYS A 172 4.40 -0.68 -5.45
N GLY A 173 4.02 -0.50 -4.18
CA GLY A 173 2.75 -1.03 -3.67
C GLY A 173 1.50 -0.32 -4.19
N PHE A 174 1.66 0.85 -4.80
CA PHE A 174 0.57 1.74 -5.18
C PHE A 174 -0.48 1.10 -6.11
N PRO A 175 -0.11 0.39 -7.19
CA PRO A 175 -1.09 -0.23 -8.08
C PRO A 175 -1.94 -1.31 -7.40
N LEU A 176 -1.31 -2.15 -6.56
CA LEU A 176 -2.02 -3.21 -5.84
C LEU A 176 -3.03 -2.63 -4.85
N TYR A 177 -2.64 -1.59 -4.11
CA TYR A 177 -3.54 -0.93 -3.18
C TYR A 177 -4.78 -0.38 -3.90
N PHE A 178 -4.60 0.37 -4.99
CA PHE A 178 -5.73 0.87 -5.77
C PHE A 178 -6.60 -0.28 -6.28
N HIS A 179 -5.97 -1.35 -6.78
CA HIS A 179 -6.68 -2.52 -7.29
C HIS A 179 -7.55 -3.19 -6.22
N ILE A 180 -7.02 -3.38 -5.00
CA ILE A 180 -7.78 -3.93 -3.87
C ILE A 180 -8.94 -2.99 -3.54
N MET A 181 -8.69 -1.68 -3.38
CA MET A 181 -9.76 -0.72 -3.08
C MET A 181 -10.84 -0.71 -4.16
N GLN A 182 -10.47 -0.80 -5.44
CA GLN A 182 -11.40 -0.88 -6.55
C GLN A 182 -12.24 -2.15 -6.48
N LYS A 183 -11.61 -3.32 -6.29
CA LYS A 183 -12.30 -4.61 -6.25
C LYS A 183 -13.21 -4.74 -5.02
N THR A 184 -12.81 -4.19 -3.89
CA THR A 184 -13.59 -4.26 -2.64
C THR A 184 -14.69 -3.20 -2.57
N TYR A 185 -14.41 -1.95 -2.95
CA TYR A 185 -15.29 -0.80 -2.68
C TYR A 185 -15.81 -0.10 -3.94
N GLY A 186 -15.34 -0.50 -5.11
CA GLY A 186 -15.65 0.18 -6.37
C GLY A 186 -14.74 1.38 -6.64
N MET A 187 -14.86 1.93 -7.85
CA MET A 187 -13.96 2.97 -8.36
C MET A 187 -13.95 4.26 -7.53
N LEU A 188 -15.12 4.73 -7.09
CA LEU A 188 -15.22 6.03 -6.44
C LEU A 188 -14.53 6.05 -5.07
N PRO A 189 -14.77 5.08 -4.15
CA PRO A 189 -13.99 4.99 -2.92
C PRO A 189 -12.50 4.72 -3.19
N ALA A 190 -12.16 3.92 -4.21
CA ALA A 190 -10.77 3.64 -4.56
C ALA A 190 -9.99 4.91 -4.88
N TYR A 191 -10.53 5.83 -5.69
CA TYR A 191 -9.88 7.12 -5.93
C TYR A 191 -9.73 7.93 -4.64
N ILE A 192 -10.81 8.09 -3.87
CA ILE A 192 -10.82 8.94 -2.68
C ILE A 192 -9.76 8.47 -1.66
N TYR A 193 -9.74 7.17 -1.35
CA TYR A 193 -8.81 6.62 -0.36
C TYR A 193 -7.39 6.44 -0.89
N THR A 194 -7.21 6.38 -2.21
CA THR A 194 -5.87 6.45 -2.81
C THR A 194 -5.31 7.86 -2.72
N PHE A 195 -6.09 8.88 -3.10
CA PHE A 195 -5.68 10.29 -2.96
C PHE A 195 -5.43 10.66 -1.49
N ALA A 196 -6.33 10.28 -0.57
CA ALA A 196 -6.12 10.46 0.86
C ALA A 196 -4.85 9.73 1.33
N GLY A 197 -4.63 8.51 0.84
CA GLY A 197 -3.44 7.72 1.14
C GLY A 197 -2.12 8.33 0.65
N MET A 198 -2.12 9.09 -0.44
CA MET A 198 -0.94 9.82 -0.92
C MET A 198 -0.57 10.96 0.03
N ILE A 199 -1.57 11.55 0.70
CA ILE A 199 -1.40 12.64 1.69
C ILE A 199 -1.04 12.06 3.07
N PHE A 200 -1.50 10.84 3.37
CA PHE A 200 -1.32 10.17 4.66
C PHE A 200 0.10 10.25 5.27
N PRO A 201 1.20 9.94 4.56
CA PRO A 201 2.54 9.98 5.15
C PRO A 201 3.00 11.42 5.46
N TYR A 202 2.41 12.43 4.80
CA TYR A 202 2.71 13.81 5.17
C TYR A 202 2.16 14.16 6.55
N MET A 203 1.09 13.52 7.00
CA MET A 203 0.44 13.86 8.27
C MET A 203 0.83 12.90 9.40
N ASN A 204 1.16 11.65 9.08
CA ASN A 204 1.29 10.58 10.06
C ASN A 204 2.70 9.99 10.16
N ASN A 205 3.58 10.18 9.17
CA ASN A 205 4.94 9.67 9.25
C ASN A 205 5.84 10.62 10.08
N PRO A 206 6.31 10.22 11.28
CA PRO A 206 7.18 11.06 12.11
C PRO A 206 8.56 11.30 11.46
N TYR A 207 8.99 10.40 10.57
CA TYR A 207 10.26 10.48 9.85
C TYR A 207 10.16 11.30 8.55
N ARG A 208 8.98 11.82 8.18
CA ARG A 208 8.75 12.58 6.94
C ARG A 208 9.83 13.62 6.65
N ASN A 209 10.19 14.45 7.63
CA ASN A 209 11.17 15.52 7.41
C ASN A 209 12.57 14.96 7.16
N PHE A 210 12.94 13.87 7.83
CA PHE A 210 14.22 13.19 7.63
C PHE A 210 14.25 12.53 6.25
N GLU A 211 13.22 11.75 5.91
CA GLU A 211 13.08 11.06 4.64
C GLU A 211 13.09 12.02 3.45
N LEU A 212 12.31 13.10 3.49
CA LEU A 212 12.26 14.07 2.40
C LEU A 212 13.53 14.95 2.35
N GLY A 213 14.12 15.26 3.51
CA GLY A 213 15.35 16.05 3.60
C GLY A 213 16.59 15.33 3.08
N HIS A 214 16.62 13.99 3.20
CA HIS A 214 17.72 13.14 2.76
C HIS A 214 17.31 12.21 1.61
N ALA A 215 16.23 12.53 0.88
CA ALA A 215 15.64 11.63 -0.10
C ALA A 215 16.64 11.17 -1.17
N THR A 216 17.47 12.07 -1.69
CA THR A 216 18.49 11.76 -2.70
C THR A 216 19.58 10.86 -2.13
N GLU A 217 20.11 11.18 -0.95
CA GLU A 217 21.14 10.39 -0.28
C GLU A 217 20.65 8.97 0.05
N LEU A 218 19.44 8.86 0.63
CA LEU A 218 18.83 7.56 0.96
C LEU A 218 18.56 6.72 -0.29
N GLN A 219 18.18 7.35 -1.40
CA GLN A 219 18.05 6.66 -2.70
C GLN A 219 19.39 6.19 -3.24
N GLU A 220 20.45 7.00 -3.13
CA GLU A 220 21.80 6.64 -3.55
C GLU A 220 22.34 5.47 -2.71
N LEU A 221 22.21 5.53 -1.38
CA LEU A 221 22.60 4.44 -0.46
C LEU A 221 21.82 3.15 -0.76
N TYR A 222 20.52 3.26 -1.04
CA TYR A 222 19.72 2.11 -1.43
C TYR A 222 20.21 1.48 -2.75
N GLN A 223 20.51 2.31 -3.75
CA GLN A 223 21.01 1.82 -5.05
C GLN A 223 22.44 1.27 -4.96
N GLY A 224 23.25 1.80 -4.03
CA GLY A 224 24.60 1.33 -3.74
C GLY A 224 24.65 0.04 -2.93
N GLY A 225 23.53 -0.40 -2.34
CA GLY A 225 23.44 -1.57 -1.47
C GLY A 225 23.85 -1.29 -0.01
N ASP A 226 24.15 -0.05 0.35
CA ASP A 226 24.55 0.33 1.71
C ASP A 226 23.39 0.22 2.72
N LEU A 227 22.16 0.14 2.23
CA LEU A 227 20.96 -0.11 3.04
C LEU A 227 20.54 -1.60 3.04
N ASP A 228 21.34 -2.51 2.49
CA ASP A 228 21.05 -3.95 2.52
C ASP A 228 21.44 -4.53 3.88
N TYR A 229 20.43 -4.88 4.68
CA TYR A 229 20.60 -5.56 5.97
C TYR A 229 20.52 -7.08 5.73
N THR A 230 21.60 -7.79 6.06
CA THR A 230 21.72 -9.26 5.96
C THR A 230 21.14 -9.99 7.15
#